data_AF-K9WJW2-F1
#
_entry.id   AF-K9WJW2-F1
#
_cell.length_a   1.000
_cell.length_b   1.000
_cell.length_c   1.000
_cell.angle_alpha   90.00
_cell.angle_beta   90.00
_cell.angle_gamma   90.00
#
_symmetry.space_group_name_H-M   'P 1'
#
loop_
_entity.id
_entity.type
_entity.pdbx_description
1 polymer ?
#
loop_
_entity_poly.entity_id
_entity_poly.type
_entity_poly.pdbx_seq_one_letter_code
_entity_poly.pdbx_strand_id
1 'polypeptide(L)'
;MLASSSVKIHIAALSLMLLLASRKQEEANGSQEEEVRLIPPVSVKKEAQLGIYLYEKYGGREKFRLPQALAQASPLTLKDIDEILDFFENNEFDQRAPGWRNAEHPSIEWIRWLLMGGYRAKSWAKTVKQITTAVLETP
;
A
#
# COMPACT_ATOMS: atom_id res chain seq x y z
N MET A 1 -25.21 8.73 -10.21
CA MET A 1 -25.01 7.27 -10.08
C MET A 1 -23.54 7.01 -9.77
N LEU A 2 -23.25 6.48 -8.58
CA LEU A 2 -21.90 6.22 -8.11
C LEU A 2 -21.35 5.00 -8.85
N ALA A 3 -20.28 5.16 -9.62
CA ALA A 3 -19.54 4.01 -10.12
C ALA A 3 -19.12 3.15 -8.90
N SER A 4 -19.62 1.91 -8.85
CA SER A 4 -19.33 0.91 -7.81
C SER A 4 -17.82 0.83 -7.58
N SER A 5 -17.37 0.62 -6.33
CA SER A 5 -15.94 0.55 -5.98
C SER A 5 -15.15 -0.43 -6.86
N SER A 6 -15.82 -1.47 -7.35
CA SER A 6 -15.30 -2.41 -8.34
C SER A 6 -14.88 -1.74 -9.66
N VAL A 7 -15.65 -0.80 -10.18
CA VAL A 7 -15.35 -0.09 -11.43
C VAL A 7 -14.07 0.74 -11.29
N LYS A 8 -13.85 1.35 -10.12
CA LYS A 8 -12.64 2.14 -9.85
C LYS A 8 -11.38 1.26 -9.79
N ILE A 9 -11.50 0.06 -9.22
CA ILE A 9 -10.40 -0.92 -9.19
C ILE A 9 -10.08 -1.41 -10.60
N HIS A 10 -11.11 -1.71 -11.40
CA HIS A 10 -10.92 -2.12 -12.79
C HIS A 10 -10.28 -1.02 -13.65
N ILE A 11 -10.69 0.25 -13.46
CA ILE A 11 -10.07 1.39 -14.16
C ILE A 11 -8.59 1.50 -13.77
N ALA A 12 -8.25 1.39 -12.48
CA ALA A 12 -6.86 1.47 -12.04
C ALA A 12 -6.01 0.31 -12.59
N ALA A 13 -6.56 -0.91 -12.60
CA ALA A 13 -5.90 -2.07 -13.20
C ALA A 13 -5.71 -1.91 -14.71
N LEU A 14 -6.71 -1.37 -15.42
CA LEU A 14 -6.62 -1.05 -16.86
C LEU A 14 -5.58 0.04 -17.14
N SER A 15 -5.55 1.10 -16.34
CA SER A 15 -4.55 2.17 -16.48
C SER A 15 -3.14 1.66 -16.22
N LEU A 16 -2.97 0.76 -15.24
CA LEU A 16 -1.68 0.11 -14.97
C LEU A 16 -1.28 -0.83 -16.13
N MET A 17 -2.22 -1.63 -16.64
CA MET A 17 -1.99 -2.47 -17.81
C MET A 17 -1.61 -1.64 -19.06
N LEU A 18 -2.28 -0.52 -19.31
CA LEU A 18 -1.93 0.38 -20.42
C LEU A 18 -0.54 1.01 -20.24
N LEU A 19 -0.20 1.43 -19.02
CA LEU A 19 1.12 2.00 -18.72
C LEU A 19 2.22 0.95 -18.94
N LEU A 20 2.01 -0.28 -18.48
CA LEU A 20 2.96 -1.38 -18.65
C LEU A 20 3.06 -1.83 -20.11
N ALA A 21 1.95 -1.87 -20.85
CA ALA A 21 1.94 -2.19 -22.27
C ALA A 21 2.63 -1.12 -23.13
N SER A 22 2.51 0.16 -22.75
CA SER A 22 3.24 1.26 -23.40
C SER A 22 4.76 1.12 -23.22
N ARG A 23 5.22 0.58 -22.09
CA ARG A 23 6.65 0.35 -21.81
C ARG A 23 7.28 -0.74 -22.67
N LYS A 24 6.53 -1.78 -23.05
CA LYS A 24 7.02 -2.80 -24.00
C LYS A 24 7.37 -2.21 -25.38
N GLN A 25 6.80 -1.06 -25.75
CA GLN A 25 7.19 -0.33 -26.95
C GLN A 25 8.43 0.56 -26.76
N GLU A 26 8.70 1.03 -25.54
CA GLU A 26 9.85 1.89 -25.22
C GLU A 26 11.14 1.11 -25.00
N GLU A 27 11.07 -0.16 -24.58
CA GLU A 27 12.24 -1.07 -24.54
C GLU A 27 12.90 -1.27 -25.92
N ALA A 28 12.16 -1.04 -27.02
CA ALA A 28 12.71 -1.03 -28.37
C ALA A 28 13.46 0.27 -28.73
N ASN A 29 13.38 1.31 -27.90
CA ASN A 29 13.92 2.64 -28.19
C ASN A 29 14.54 3.26 -26.92
N GLY A 30 15.77 2.81 -26.61
CA GLY A 30 16.48 3.06 -25.35
C GLY A 30 16.25 4.43 -24.71
N SER A 31 15.63 4.41 -23.53
CA SER A 31 15.35 5.56 -22.67
C SER A 31 15.44 5.12 -21.21
N GLN A 32 15.86 6.01 -20.30
CA GLN A 32 16.04 5.75 -18.86
C GLN A 32 14.76 5.17 -18.24
N GLU A 33 14.88 4.04 -17.53
CA GLU A 33 13.76 3.32 -16.88
C GLU A 33 13.00 4.22 -15.90
N GLU A 34 11.80 4.66 -16.26
CA GLU A 34 10.93 5.38 -15.34
C GLU A 34 10.40 4.38 -14.28
N GLU A 35 10.76 4.53 -13.02
CA GLU A 35 10.32 3.64 -11.94
C GLU A 35 8.79 3.63 -11.81
N VAL A 36 8.16 2.45 -11.72
CA VAL A 36 6.69 2.33 -11.59
C VAL A 36 6.23 3.04 -10.32
N ARG A 37 5.33 4.03 -10.47
CA ARG A 37 4.76 4.78 -9.35
C ARG A 37 3.30 4.41 -9.10
N LEU A 38 3.02 3.98 -7.88
CA LEU A 38 1.72 3.47 -7.44
C LEU A 38 1.11 4.39 -6.39
N ILE A 39 -0.14 4.78 -6.59
CA ILE A 39 -0.87 5.61 -5.61
C ILE A 39 -1.71 4.69 -4.71
N PRO A 40 -1.52 4.73 -3.38
CA PRO A 40 -2.33 3.92 -2.48
C PRO A 40 -3.80 4.38 -2.50
N PRO A 41 -4.76 3.45 -2.46
CA PRO A 41 -6.18 3.79 -2.50
C PRO A 41 -6.62 4.53 -1.23
N VAL A 42 -7.73 5.26 -1.31
CA VAL A 42 -8.29 6.04 -0.19
C VAL A 42 -8.50 5.20 1.08
N SER A 43 -8.85 3.92 0.94
CA SER A 43 -9.00 3.02 2.08
C SER A 43 -7.69 2.78 2.83
N VAL A 44 -6.56 2.65 2.12
CA VAL A 44 -5.22 2.51 2.71
C VAL A 44 -4.82 3.81 3.40
N LYS A 45 -5.01 4.94 2.72
CA LYS A 45 -4.76 6.28 3.28
C LYS A 45 -5.45 6.47 4.63
N LYS A 46 -6.73 6.12 4.73
CA LYS A 46 -7.50 6.27 5.97
C LYS A 46 -6.97 5.43 7.12
N GLU A 47 -6.52 4.20 6.85
CA GLU A 47 -5.91 3.35 7.90
C GLU A 47 -4.57 3.92 8.37
N ALA A 48 -3.72 4.37 7.45
CA ALA A 48 -2.45 5.03 7.78
C ALA A 48 -2.65 6.32 8.59
N GLN A 49 -3.64 7.14 8.22
CA GLN A 49 -4.01 8.35 8.97
C GLN A 49 -4.46 8.02 10.39
N LEU A 50 -5.28 6.97 10.57
CA LEU A 50 -5.68 6.52 11.89
C LEU A 50 -4.48 6.01 12.70
N GLY A 51 -3.57 5.26 12.07
CA GLY A 51 -2.32 4.80 12.70
C GLY A 51 -1.46 5.95 13.21
N ILE A 52 -1.26 6.99 12.38
CA ILE A 52 -0.51 8.20 12.78
C ILE A 52 -1.21 8.91 13.93
N TYR A 53 -2.53 9.11 13.84
CA TYR A 53 -3.30 9.75 14.91
C TYR A 53 -3.16 9.01 16.25
N LEU A 54 -3.30 7.68 16.25
CA LEU A 54 -3.15 6.89 17.47
C LEU A 54 -1.71 6.91 17.97
N TYR A 55 -0.72 6.77 17.09
CA TYR A 55 0.69 6.85 17.45
C TYR A 55 1.01 8.18 18.15
N GLU A 56 0.57 9.31 17.60
CA GLU A 56 0.77 10.64 18.19
C GLU A 56 0.02 10.82 19.53
N LYS A 57 -1.22 10.32 19.60
CA LYS A 57 -2.06 10.34 20.80
C LYS A 57 -1.41 9.62 21.98
N TYR A 58 -0.75 8.49 21.74
CA TYR A 58 -0.04 7.71 22.76
C TYR A 58 1.44 8.10 22.91
N GLY A 59 1.83 9.29 22.44
CA GLY A 59 3.14 9.89 22.74
C GLY A 59 4.22 9.71 21.67
N GLY A 60 3.90 9.03 20.56
CA GLY A 60 4.76 8.95 19.38
C GLY A 60 5.02 10.33 18.76
N ARG A 61 6.24 10.54 18.26
CA ARG A 61 6.68 11.82 17.67
C ARG A 61 7.49 11.66 16.39
N GLU A 62 8.09 10.48 16.19
CA GLU A 62 8.89 10.20 15.00
C GLU A 62 8.01 10.11 13.74
N LYS A 63 8.54 10.62 12.62
CA LYS A 63 7.87 10.56 11.32
C LYS A 63 8.57 9.58 10.41
N PHE A 64 7.94 8.42 10.22
CA PHE A 64 8.42 7.40 9.30
C PHE A 64 7.97 7.69 7.87
N ARG A 65 8.88 7.55 6.90
CA ARG A 65 8.64 7.86 5.48
C ARG A 65 7.41 7.13 4.93
N LEU A 66 7.35 5.81 5.06
CA LEU A 66 6.32 4.99 4.40
C LEU A 66 4.91 5.20 5.01
N PRO A 67 4.71 5.21 6.35
CA PRO A 67 3.44 5.62 6.95
C PRO A 67 2.95 7.01 6.50
N GLN A 68 3.86 7.99 6.40
CA GLN A 68 3.52 9.32 5.92
C GLN A 68 3.11 9.31 4.44
N ALA A 69 3.84 8.58 3.60
CA ALA A 69 3.51 8.43 2.18
C ALA A 69 2.13 7.78 1.98
N LEU A 70 1.82 6.72 2.74
CA LEU A 70 0.50 6.08 2.73
C LEU A 70 -0.60 7.05 3.19
N ALA A 71 -0.38 7.77 4.28
CA ALA A 71 -1.35 8.71 4.85
C ALA A 71 -1.59 9.97 3.97
N GLN A 72 -0.65 10.30 3.10
CA GLN A 72 -0.77 11.41 2.15
C GLN A 72 -1.29 10.95 0.77
N ALA A 73 -1.32 9.65 0.52
CA ALA A 73 -1.49 9.04 -0.80
C ALA A 73 -0.42 9.51 -1.81
N SER A 74 0.81 9.57 -1.33
CA SER A 74 1.98 9.88 -2.16
C SER A 74 2.34 8.70 -3.06
N PRO A 75 3.00 8.95 -4.21
CA PRO A 75 3.48 7.88 -5.08
C PRO A 75 4.48 6.97 -4.38
N LEU A 76 4.28 5.65 -4.52
CA LEU A 76 5.12 4.58 -3.98
C LEU A 76 5.79 3.77 -5.10
N THR A 77 6.96 3.22 -4.81
CA THR A 77 7.70 2.34 -5.73
C THR A 77 7.33 0.87 -5.54
N LEU A 78 7.78 -0.03 -6.42
CA LEU A 78 7.63 -1.47 -6.18
C LEU A 78 8.38 -1.95 -4.94
N LYS A 79 9.52 -1.32 -4.62
CA LYS A 79 10.25 -1.61 -3.37
C LYS A 79 9.43 -1.26 -2.13
N ASP A 80 8.67 -0.15 -2.18
CA ASP A 80 7.76 0.20 -1.09
C ASP A 80 6.64 -0.85 -0.94
N ILE A 81 6.15 -1.42 -2.05
CA ILE A 81 5.15 -2.50 -2.01
C ILE A 81 5.72 -3.75 -1.35
N ASP A 82 6.96 -4.11 -1.66
CA ASP A 82 7.65 -5.23 -1.03
C ASP A 82 7.85 -4.97 0.48
N GLU A 83 8.26 -3.77 0.88
CA GLU A 83 8.38 -3.37 2.29
C GLU A 83 7.04 -3.50 3.06
N ILE A 84 5.92 -3.16 2.42
CA ILE A 84 4.58 -3.35 2.99
C ILE A 84 4.27 -4.84 3.19
N LEU A 85 4.55 -5.68 2.19
CA LEU A 85 4.27 -7.11 2.25
C LEU A 85 5.13 -7.82 3.29
N ASP A 86 6.43 -7.56 3.28
CA ASP A 86 7.40 -8.12 4.22
C ASP A 86 7.03 -7.76 5.66
N PHE A 87 6.59 -6.52 5.90
CA PHE A 87 6.09 -6.13 7.21
C PHE A 87 4.93 -7.03 7.66
N PHE A 88 3.89 -7.21 6.84
CA PHE A 88 2.72 -7.96 7.25
C PHE A 88 2.95 -9.46 7.37
N GLU A 89 3.88 -10.01 6.59
CA GLU A 89 4.30 -11.42 6.70
C GLU A 89 5.04 -11.67 8.01
N ASN A 90 6.00 -10.81 8.35
CA ASN A 90 6.82 -10.98 9.55
C ASN A 90 6.10 -10.64 10.86
N ASN A 91 4.98 -9.92 10.79
CA ASN A 91 4.28 -9.44 11.98
C ASN A 91 2.94 -10.15 12.22
N GLU A 92 2.56 -11.22 11.51
CA GLU A 92 1.22 -11.84 11.71
C GLU A 92 0.88 -12.23 13.16
N PHE A 93 1.89 -12.53 13.99
CA PHE A 93 1.69 -12.87 15.40
C PHE A 93 1.22 -11.69 16.27
N ASP A 94 1.46 -10.46 15.83
CA ASP A 94 0.99 -9.22 16.46
C ASP A 94 -0.52 -9.23 16.74
N GLN A 95 -1.28 -9.93 15.90
CA GLN A 95 -2.75 -9.97 15.97
C GLN A 95 -3.28 -10.59 17.26
N ARG A 96 -2.40 -11.23 18.05
CA ARG A 96 -2.73 -11.86 19.34
C ARG A 96 -2.54 -10.91 20.52
N ALA A 97 -2.02 -9.70 20.29
CA ALA A 97 -1.76 -8.74 21.36
C ALA A 97 -3.06 -8.30 22.08
N PRO A 98 -3.05 -8.15 23.42
CA PRO A 98 -4.15 -7.53 24.13
C PRO A 98 -4.42 -6.11 23.63
N GLY A 99 -5.67 -5.82 23.25
CA GLY A 99 -6.04 -4.52 22.65
C GLY A 99 -5.92 -4.49 21.12
N TRP A 100 -5.67 -5.62 20.46
CA TRP A 100 -5.74 -5.72 19.01
C TRP A 100 -7.11 -5.24 18.48
N ARG A 101 -7.10 -4.31 17.52
CA ARG A 101 -8.32 -3.72 16.92
C ARG A 101 -9.24 -2.98 17.90
N ASN A 102 -8.74 -2.58 19.07
CA ASN A 102 -9.47 -1.70 19.98
C ASN A 102 -9.03 -0.26 19.74
N ALA A 103 -9.94 0.64 19.33
CA ALA A 103 -9.59 2.04 19.07
C ALA A 103 -9.49 2.91 20.34
N GLU A 104 -10.12 2.47 21.44
CA GLU A 104 -10.11 3.17 22.73
C GLU A 104 -8.87 2.81 23.54
N HIS A 105 -8.48 1.54 23.49
CA HIS A 105 -7.31 0.98 24.15
C HIS A 105 -6.51 0.11 23.16
N PRO A 106 -5.89 0.73 22.13
CA PRO A 106 -5.15 0.00 21.11
C PRO A 106 -3.88 -0.61 21.67
N SER A 107 -3.55 -1.81 21.20
CA SER A 107 -2.20 -2.36 21.38
C SER A 107 -1.18 -1.60 20.53
N ILE A 108 0.09 -1.64 20.92
CA ILE A 108 1.20 -1.04 20.16
C ILE A 108 1.28 -1.67 18.77
N GLU A 109 1.09 -2.98 18.72
CA GLU A 109 1.12 -3.78 17.51
C GLU A 109 0.01 -3.36 16.54
N TRP A 110 -1.19 -3.07 17.06
CA TRP A 110 -2.29 -2.59 16.22
C TRP A 110 -2.01 -1.20 15.64
N ILE A 111 -1.41 -0.30 16.43
CA ILE A 111 -0.97 1.01 15.93
C ILE A 111 0.07 0.83 14.82
N ARG A 112 1.08 -0.04 15.02
CA ARG A 112 2.10 -0.35 14.01
C ARG A 112 1.47 -0.93 12.73
N TRP A 113 0.49 -1.81 12.86
CA TRP A 113 -0.26 -2.37 11.75
C TRP A 113 -1.00 -1.29 10.96
N LEU A 114 -1.65 -0.35 11.66
CA LEU A 114 -2.33 0.78 11.04
C LEU A 114 -1.37 1.77 10.38
N LEU A 115 -0.20 2.03 10.98
CA LEU A 115 0.84 2.87 10.36
C LEU A 115 1.24 2.36 8.98
N MET A 116 1.26 1.04 8.79
CA MET A 116 1.51 0.39 7.50
C MET A 116 0.26 0.31 6.60
N GLY A 117 -0.80 1.03 6.92
CA GLY A 117 -2.03 1.10 6.14
C GLY A 117 -2.95 -0.12 6.31
N GLY A 118 -2.73 -0.91 7.37
CA GLY A 118 -3.60 -1.96 7.86
C GLY A 118 -3.92 -3.08 6.87
N TYR A 119 -5.04 -3.78 7.10
CA TYR A 119 -5.47 -4.88 6.24
C TYR A 119 -5.73 -4.42 4.80
N ARG A 120 -6.10 -3.13 4.62
CA ARG A 120 -6.32 -2.57 3.29
C ARG A 120 -5.01 -2.49 2.51
N ALA A 121 -3.90 -2.12 3.16
CA ALA A 121 -2.59 -2.07 2.52
C ALA A 121 -2.09 -3.48 2.22
N LYS A 122 -2.21 -4.42 3.16
CA LYS A 122 -1.84 -5.83 2.93
C LYS A 122 -2.52 -6.39 1.68
N SER A 123 -3.85 -6.22 1.59
CA SER A 123 -4.61 -6.72 0.44
C SER A 123 -4.23 -6.02 -0.86
N TRP A 124 -4.09 -4.69 -0.83
CA TRP A 124 -3.75 -3.90 -2.01
C TRP A 124 -2.35 -4.22 -2.53
N ALA A 125 -1.35 -4.24 -1.65
CA ALA A 125 0.03 -4.57 -2.00
C ALA A 125 0.15 -5.97 -2.61
N LYS A 126 -0.59 -6.94 -2.07
CA LYS A 126 -0.63 -8.30 -2.62
C LYS A 126 -1.18 -8.33 -4.05
N THR A 127 -2.28 -7.61 -4.30
CA THR A 127 -2.86 -7.50 -5.65
C THR A 127 -1.89 -6.82 -6.61
N VAL A 128 -1.22 -5.75 -6.20
CA VAL A 128 -0.21 -5.08 -7.02
C VAL A 128 0.91 -6.05 -7.38
N LYS A 129 1.49 -6.76 -6.39
CA LYS A 129 2.57 -7.72 -6.64
C LYS A 129 2.15 -8.80 -7.64
N GLN A 130 0.94 -9.36 -7.48
CA GLN A 130 0.40 -10.37 -8.41
C GLN A 130 0.25 -9.84 -9.84
N ILE A 131 -0.25 -8.62 -10.01
CA ILE A 131 -0.39 -7.99 -11.35
C ILE A 131 0.98 -7.74 -11.96
N THR A 132 1.91 -7.17 -11.18
CA THR A 132 3.27 -6.87 -11.65
C THR A 132 4.00 -8.13 -12.10
N THR A 133 3.96 -9.20 -11.29
CA THR A 133 4.53 -10.51 -11.64
C THR A 133 3.88 -11.06 -12.92
N ALA A 134 2.54 -11.06 -13.00
CA ALA A 134 1.84 -11.59 -14.17
C ALA A 134 2.15 -10.83 -15.46
N VAL A 135 2.48 -9.53 -15.40
CA VAL A 135 2.79 -8.71 -16.57
C VAL A 135 4.27 -8.78 -16.96
N LEU A 136 5.19 -8.83 -15.97
CA LEU A 136 6.64 -8.87 -16.23
C LEU A 136 7.15 -10.27 -16.57
N GLU A 137 6.48 -11.33 -16.12
CA GLU A 137 6.90 -12.72 -16.34
C GLU A 137 6.12 -13.43 -17.46
N THR A 138 5.23 -12.73 -18.16
CA THR A 138 4.61 -13.26 -19.39
C THR A 138 5.62 -13.30 -20.55
N PRO A 139 5.83 -14.47 -21.19
CA PRO A 139 6.77 -14.62 -22.31
C PRO A 139 6.40 -13.81 -23.55
#